data_AF-A0A7G1G1W8-F1
#
_entry.id   AF-A0A7G1G1W8-F1
#
_cell.length_a   1.000
_cell.length_b   1.000
_cell.length_c   1.000
_cell.angle_alpha   90.00
_cell.angle_beta   90.00
_cell.angle_gamma   90.00
#
_symmetry.space_group_name_H-M   'P 1'
#
loop_
_entity.id
_entity.type
_entity.pdbx_description
1 polymer ?
#
loop_
_entity_poly.entity_id
_entity_poly.type
_entity_poly.pdbx_seq_one_letter_code
_entity_poly.pdbx_strand_id
1 'polypeptide(L)'
;MNTKTYKYKDLGFRVVKRGNTIPKILSINPENYKSIDKGLVGLKWEAISVNGGNLTYDVYFGTEKDNLLKVSEAQTENSYNLGEINEKGIYYWKVAAKSDKGRVFESPIYRFYVEV
;
A
#
# COMPACT_ATOMS: atom_id res chain seq x y z
N MET A 1 -6.45 -29.27 30.57
CA MET A 1 -6.43 -28.49 29.31
C MET A 1 -5.41 -29.14 28.38
N ASN A 2 -5.86 -29.59 27.20
CA ASN A 2 -5.09 -30.44 26.29
C ASN A 2 -4.03 -29.67 25.51
N THR A 3 -2.75 -29.95 25.76
CA THR A 3 -1.64 -29.59 24.87
C THR A 3 -1.45 -30.73 23.85
N LYS A 4 -1.84 -30.49 22.60
CA LYS A 4 -1.51 -31.42 21.49
C LYS A 4 -0.11 -31.07 20.96
N THR A 5 0.83 -31.97 21.24
CA THR A 5 2.21 -31.98 20.73
C THR A 5 2.22 -32.36 19.26
N TYR A 6 2.92 -31.60 18.41
CA TYR A 6 3.28 -32.05 17.06
C TYR A 6 4.77 -32.42 17.05
N LYS A 7 5.05 -33.71 16.85
CA LYS A 7 6.39 -34.26 16.66
C LYS A 7 6.81 -34.05 15.20
N TYR A 8 7.83 -33.23 14.97
CA TYR A 8 8.47 -33.15 13.65
C TYR A 8 9.59 -34.20 13.59
N LYS A 9 9.38 -35.27 12.83
CA LYS A 9 10.41 -36.28 12.56
C LYS A 9 10.62 -36.37 11.05
N ASP A 10 11.87 -36.17 10.64
CA ASP A 10 12.53 -36.55 9.39
C ASP A 10 11.82 -36.26 8.06
N LEU A 11 12.05 -35.05 7.55
CA LEU A 11 12.29 -34.82 6.12
C LEU A 11 13.43 -33.81 6.00
N GLY A 12 14.51 -34.18 5.30
CA GLY A 12 15.74 -33.40 5.13
C GLY A 12 15.56 -32.10 4.32
N PHE A 13 14.71 -31.18 4.80
CA PHE A 13 14.64 -29.82 4.30
C PHE A 13 15.57 -28.95 5.15
N ARG A 14 16.61 -28.39 4.53
CA ARG A 14 17.20 -27.16 5.06
C ARG A 14 16.05 -26.15 5.14
N VAL A 15 15.56 -25.87 6.35
CA VAL A 15 14.75 -24.67 6.60
C VAL A 15 15.70 -23.50 6.40
N VAL A 16 15.88 -23.09 5.16
CA VAL A 16 16.38 -21.75 4.89
C VAL A 16 15.24 -20.86 5.38
N LYS A 17 15.39 -20.29 6.57
CA LYS A 17 14.52 -19.28 7.12
C LYS A 17 14.64 -18.03 6.24
N ARG A 18 14.13 -18.09 5.00
CA ARG A 18 14.09 -16.96 4.07
C ARG A 18 13.07 -15.98 4.63
N GLY A 19 13.53 -15.04 5.46
CA GLY A 19 12.72 -13.99 6.07
C GLY A 19 11.89 -13.28 5.01
N ASN A 20 10.57 -13.43 5.10
CA ASN A 20 9.62 -12.94 4.12
C ASN A 20 9.32 -11.46 4.41
N THR A 21 10.07 -10.52 3.83
CA THR A 21 9.87 -9.06 3.97
C THR A 21 8.71 -8.58 3.11
N ILE A 22 7.52 -9.16 3.31
CA ILE A 22 6.31 -8.72 2.60
C ILE A 22 5.90 -7.36 3.17
N PRO A 23 5.82 -6.31 2.34
CA PRO A 23 5.28 -5.02 2.76
C PRO A 23 3.77 -5.14 3.05
N LYS A 24 3.24 -4.30 3.94
CA LYS A 24 1.81 -4.21 4.23
C LYS A 24 1.42 -2.76 4.44
N ILE A 25 0.32 -2.33 3.83
CA ILE A 25 -0.33 -1.04 4.12
C ILE A 25 -1.26 -1.21 5.34
N LEU A 26 -1.16 -0.30 6.30
CA LEU A 26 -1.90 -0.31 7.56
C LEU A 26 -3.08 0.67 7.55
N SER A 27 -2.83 1.89 7.06
CA SER A 27 -3.81 2.96 7.01
C SER A 27 -3.59 3.82 5.76
N ILE A 28 -4.63 4.53 5.35
CA ILE A 28 -4.63 5.41 4.18
C ILE A 28 -5.44 6.68 4.45
N ASN A 29 -5.05 7.76 3.79
CA ASN A 29 -5.78 9.01 3.75
C ASN A 29 -5.64 9.63 2.34
N PRO A 30 -6.73 10.09 1.69
CA PRO A 30 -8.12 9.94 2.08
C PRO A 30 -8.52 8.47 2.28
N GLU A 31 -9.38 8.21 3.27
CA GLU A 31 -9.90 6.86 3.50
C GLU A 31 -10.72 6.38 2.30
N ASN A 32 -10.77 5.06 2.09
CA ASN A 32 -11.57 4.51 1.02
C ASN A 32 -13.06 4.88 1.18
N TYR A 33 -13.68 5.31 0.09
CA TYR A 33 -15.05 5.81 0.00
C TYR A 33 -15.32 7.16 0.69
N LYS A 34 -14.28 7.88 1.13
CA LYS A 34 -14.46 9.18 1.79
C LYS A 34 -14.84 10.30 0.81
N SER A 35 -15.66 11.24 1.25
CA SER A 35 -15.83 12.55 0.59
C SER A 35 -14.89 13.58 1.22
N ILE A 36 -14.28 14.40 0.38
CA ILE A 36 -13.40 15.52 0.77
C ILE A 36 -13.75 16.77 -0.03
N ASP A 37 -13.50 17.93 0.55
CA ASP A 37 -13.66 19.20 -0.16
C ASP A 37 -12.63 19.33 -1.29
N LYS A 38 -12.99 20.11 -2.32
CA LYS A 38 -12.06 20.54 -3.36
C LYS A 38 -10.90 21.36 -2.79
N GLY A 39 -9.81 21.42 -3.54
CA GLY A 39 -8.62 22.20 -3.19
C GLY A 39 -7.37 21.35 -3.18
N LEU A 40 -6.42 21.66 -2.29
CA LEU A 40 -5.16 20.94 -2.22
C LEU A 40 -5.34 19.55 -1.61
N VAL A 41 -5.19 18.50 -2.43
CA VAL A 41 -5.39 17.11 -2.00
C VAL A 41 -4.07 16.38 -1.87
N GLY A 42 -3.83 15.79 -0.69
CA GLY A 42 -2.70 14.92 -0.41
C GLY A 42 -3.14 13.49 -0.12
N LEU A 43 -2.41 12.53 -0.68
CA LEU A 43 -2.46 11.11 -0.33
C LEU A 43 -1.45 10.84 0.78
N LYS A 44 -1.81 10.01 1.76
CA LYS A 44 -0.94 9.51 2.82
C LYS A 44 -1.24 8.04 3.08
N TRP A 45 -0.23 7.28 3.46
CA TRP A 45 -0.39 5.87 3.83
C TRP A 45 0.62 5.48 4.89
N GLU A 46 0.26 4.58 5.79
CA GLU A 46 1.22 3.93 6.68
C GLU A 46 1.51 2.53 6.17
N ALA A 47 2.79 2.14 6.20
CA ALA A 47 3.22 0.83 5.75
C ALA A 47 4.28 0.23 6.67
N ILE A 48 4.31 -1.10 6.73
CA ILE A 48 5.34 -1.85 7.46
C ILE A 48 5.97 -2.92 6.58
N SER A 49 7.24 -3.22 6.84
CA SER A 49 7.90 -4.45 6.38
C SER A 49 7.98 -5.41 7.54
N VAL A 50 7.42 -6.62 7.41
CA VAL A 50 7.26 -7.60 8.53
C VAL A 50 8.58 -7.96 9.23
N ASN A 51 9.74 -7.83 8.56
CA ASN A 51 11.05 -8.07 9.18
C ASN A 51 11.91 -6.80 9.34
N GLY A 52 11.30 -5.61 9.34
CA GLY A 52 12.00 -4.36 9.66
C GLY A 52 13.02 -3.92 8.59
N GLY A 53 12.53 -3.62 7.38
CA GLY A 53 13.36 -3.08 6.28
C GLY A 53 12.72 -1.85 5.64
N ASN A 54 13.53 -1.10 4.90
CA ASN A 54 13.09 0.09 4.18
C ASN A 54 12.09 -0.28 3.09
N LEU A 55 11.13 0.62 2.87
CA LEU A 55 10.14 0.51 1.80
C LEU A 55 10.27 1.68 0.84
N THR A 56 10.06 1.41 -0.43
CA THR A 56 9.79 2.42 -1.44
C THR A 56 8.39 2.22 -2.02
N TYR A 57 7.83 3.27 -2.60
CA TYR A 57 6.44 3.29 -3.04
C TYR A 57 6.33 3.79 -4.48
N ASP A 58 5.58 3.06 -5.30
CA ASP A 58 5.00 3.63 -6.50
C ASP A 58 3.56 4.06 -6.17
N VAL A 59 3.19 5.26 -6.59
CA VAL A 59 1.85 5.83 -6.36
C VAL A 59 1.12 5.91 -7.68
N TYR A 60 -0.12 5.43 -7.70
CA TYR A 60 -0.97 5.45 -8.87
C TYR A 60 -2.23 6.25 -8.59
N PHE A 61 -2.66 7.06 -9.54
CA PHE A 61 -3.82 7.94 -9.41
C PHE A 61 -4.54 8.12 -10.75
N GLY A 62 -5.85 8.34 -10.72
CA GLY A 62 -6.63 8.67 -11.91
C GLY A 62 -8.13 8.79 -11.62
N THR A 63 -8.88 9.14 -12.66
CA THR A 63 -10.36 9.20 -12.66
C THR A 63 -11.01 7.93 -13.22
N GLU A 64 -10.21 7.05 -13.83
CA GLU A 64 -10.63 5.75 -14.34
C GLU A 64 -10.06 4.63 -13.47
N LYS A 65 -10.93 3.85 -12.82
CA LYS A 65 -10.52 2.80 -11.88
C LYS A 65 -9.53 1.80 -12.49
N ASP A 66 -9.76 1.39 -13.73
CA ASP A 66 -8.98 0.33 -14.39
C ASP A 66 -7.77 0.86 -15.17
N ASN A 67 -7.53 2.17 -15.15
CA ASN A 67 -6.49 2.85 -15.92
C ASN A 67 -5.79 3.95 -15.11
N LEU A 68 -5.19 3.56 -13.98
CA LEU A 68 -4.46 4.51 -13.13
C LEU A 68 -3.07 4.81 -13.68
N LEU A 69 -2.70 6.09 -13.67
CA LEU A 69 -1.37 6.55 -14.05
C LEU A 69 -0.43 6.43 -12.86
N LYS A 70 0.81 5.99 -13.10
CA LYS A 70 1.88 6.07 -12.09
C LYS A 70 2.32 7.53 -11.97
N VAL A 71 1.95 8.17 -10.87
CA VAL A 71 2.23 9.60 -10.61
C VAL A 71 3.48 9.82 -9.76
N SER A 72 3.99 8.75 -9.13
CA SER A 72 5.28 8.73 -8.43
C SER A 72 5.90 7.34 -8.50
N GLU A 73 7.23 7.29 -8.62
CA GLU A 73 7.99 6.05 -8.71
C GLU A 73 9.06 5.98 -7.62
N ALA A 74 9.13 4.84 -6.95
CA ALA A 74 10.18 4.50 -5.98
C ALA A 74 10.43 5.56 -4.88
N GLN A 75 9.42 6.35 -4.49
CA GLN A 75 9.56 7.36 -3.44
C GLN A 75 9.71 6.73 -2.05
N THR A 76 10.34 7.45 -1.13
CA THR A 76 10.56 7.00 0.25
C THR A 76 9.51 7.54 1.21
N GLU A 77 8.86 8.63 0.85
CA GLU A 77 7.86 9.30 1.67
C GLU A 77 6.57 8.49 1.69
N ASN A 78 5.88 8.58 2.82
CA ASN A 78 4.56 7.97 3.05
C ASN A 78 3.40 8.88 2.61
N SER A 79 3.67 9.80 1.68
CA SER A 79 2.70 10.78 1.20
C SER A 79 2.99 11.23 -0.22
N TYR A 80 1.94 11.62 -0.94
CA TYR A 80 2.03 12.23 -2.27
C TYR A 80 1.04 13.37 -2.41
N ASN A 81 1.48 14.53 -2.91
CA ASN A 81 0.60 15.67 -3.14
C ASN A 81 0.06 15.62 -4.58
N LEU A 82 -1.26 15.52 -4.73
CA LEU A 82 -1.92 15.51 -6.04
C LEU A 82 -2.03 16.92 -6.64
N GLY A 83 -1.77 17.95 -5.83
CA GLY A 83 -2.02 19.33 -6.19
C GLY A 83 -3.47 19.72 -5.96
N GLU A 84 -3.89 20.76 -6.67
CA GLU A 84 -5.24 21.30 -6.56
C GLU A 84 -6.23 20.50 -7.41
N ILE A 85 -7.28 19.97 -6.79
CA ILE A 85 -8.39 19.30 -7.46
C ILE A 85 -9.64 20.15 -7.30
N ASN A 86 -10.08 20.75 -8.39
CA ASN A 86 -11.24 21.65 -8.43
C ASN A 86 -12.49 21.01 -9.06
N GLU A 87 -12.31 19.89 -9.74
CA GLU A 87 -13.40 19.15 -10.35
C GLU A 87 -14.04 18.20 -9.34
N LYS A 88 -15.36 18.27 -9.20
CA LYS A 88 -16.11 17.29 -8.43
C LYS A 88 -16.10 15.95 -9.15
N GLY A 89 -15.93 14.86 -8.42
CA GLY A 89 -15.89 13.56 -9.05
C GLY A 89 -15.33 12.46 -8.16
N ILE A 90 -15.37 11.24 -8.68
CA ILE A 90 -14.73 10.10 -8.04
C ILE A 90 -13.30 10.00 -8.57
N TYR A 91 -12.36 9.92 -7.65
CA TYR A 91 -10.95 9.72 -7.92
C TYR A 91 -10.49 8.39 -7.31
N TYR A 92 -9.52 7.77 -7.97
CA TYR A 92 -9.02 6.46 -7.63
C TYR A 92 -7.51 6.51 -7.41
N TRP A 93 -7.03 5.72 -6.47
CA TRP A 93 -5.60 5.61 -6.22
C TRP A 93 -5.22 4.26 -5.62
N LYS A 94 -3.95 3.89 -5.78
CA LYS A 94 -3.34 2.73 -5.10
C LYS A 94 -1.87 2.99 -4.82
N VAL A 95 -1.31 2.19 -3.91
CA VAL A 95 0.12 2.20 -3.57
C VAL A 95 0.70 0.82 -3.80
N ALA A 96 1.82 0.75 -4.52
CA ALA A 96 2.64 -0.46 -4.58
C ALA A 96 3.87 -0.27 -3.68
N ALA A 97 3.89 -0.94 -2.53
CA ALA A 97 5.02 -0.90 -1.61
C ALA A 97 6.04 -1.99 -1.99
N LYS A 98 7.31 -1.62 -2.06
CA LYS A 98 8.43 -2.50 -2.43
C LYS A 98 9.43 -2.54 -1.29
N SER A 99 9.82 -3.73 -0.85
CA SER A 99 10.96 -3.88 0.06
C SER A 99 12.28 -3.93 -0.68
N ASP A 100 13.35 -3.60 0.06
CA ASP A 100 14.76 -3.76 -0.34
C ASP A 100 15.12 -5.15 -0.91
N LYS A 101 14.39 -6.20 -0.52
CA LYS A 101 14.56 -7.58 -1.03
C LYS A 101 13.71 -7.89 -2.27
N GLY A 102 13.13 -6.87 -2.90
CA GLY A 102 12.35 -6.99 -4.13
C GLY A 102 10.95 -7.60 -3.94
N ARG A 103 10.43 -7.67 -2.70
CA ARG A 103 9.03 -8.09 -2.48
C ARG A 103 8.10 -6.90 -2.67
N VAL A 104 7.03 -7.12 -3.41
CA VAL A 104 6.04 -6.08 -3.72
C VAL A 104 4.71 -6.46 -3.09
N PHE A 105 4.05 -5.48 -2.49
CA PHE A 105 2.64 -5.53 -2.10
C PHE A 105 1.89 -4.42 -2.82
N GLU A 106 0.91 -4.79 -3.62
CA GLU A 106 -0.04 -3.84 -4.21
C GLU A 106 -1.27 -3.72 -3.33
N SER A 107 -1.63 -2.49 -2.97
CA SER A 107 -2.88 -2.24 -2.27
C SER A 107 -4.09 -2.52 -3.19
N PRO A 108 -5.29 -2.71 -2.61
CA PRO A 108 -6.52 -2.49 -3.36
C PRO A 108 -6.55 -1.10 -4.00
N ILE A 109 -7.40 -0.94 -5.00
CA ILE A 109 -7.73 0.38 -5.54
C ILE A 109 -8.70 1.04 -4.56
N TYR A 110 -8.29 2.17 -4.01
CA TYR A 110 -9.08 3.03 -3.17
C TYR A 110 -9.78 4.08 -4.01
N ARG A 111 -10.93 4.57 -3.54
CA ARG A 111 -11.61 5.72 -4.14
C ARG A 111 -11.95 6.76 -3.09
N PHE A 112 -11.98 8.02 -3.49
CA PHE A 112 -12.59 9.11 -2.72
C PHE A 112 -13.43 9.98 -3.67
N TYR A 113 -14.36 10.73 -3.11
CA TYR A 113 -15.18 11.68 -3.84
C TYR A 113 -14.75 13.10 -3.49
N VAL A 114 -14.53 13.94 -4.49
CA VAL A 114 -14.32 15.38 -4.30
C VAL A 114 -15.67 16.07 -4.43
N GLU A 115 -16.04 16.79 -3.38
CA GLU A 115 -17.26 17.60 -3.32
C GLU A 115 -16.97 19.11 -3.44
N VAL A 116 -18.03 19.91 -3.41
CA VAL A 116 -18.00 21.35 -3.73
C VAL A 116 -17.50 22.16 -2.55
#